data_AF-A0A0J1GNB7-F1
#
_entry.id   AF-A0A0J1GNB7-F1
#
_cell.length_a   1.000
_cell.length_b   1.000
_cell.length_c   1.000
_cell.angle_alpha   90.00
_cell.angle_beta   90.00
_cell.angle_gamma   90.00
#
_symmetry.space_group_name_H-M   'P 1'
#
loop_
_entity.id
_entity.type
_entity.pdbx_description
1 polymer ?
#
loop_
_entity_poly.entity_id
_entity_poly.type
_entity_poly.pdbx_seq_one_letter_code
_entity_poly.pdbx_strand_id
1 'polypeptide(L)' 'MEVDPPDWWKRWQLRMLKRWPMEPRKKIKRIMLLGDEYAQHGEEELAQECYRLSLEIAEESRAVHLRKKLEQRFQP' A
#
# COMPACT_ATOMS: atom_id res chain seq x y z
N MET A 1 -20.50 -16.40 0.28
CA MET A 1 -20.16 -15.50 1.40
C MET A 1 -18.64 -15.39 1.39
N GLU A 2 -18.10 -14.36 0.74
CA GLU A 2 -16.70 -14.01 0.95
C GLU A 2 -16.61 -13.52 2.40
N VAL A 3 -16.02 -14.36 3.24
CA VAL A 3 -15.75 -14.02 4.63
C VAL A 3 -14.70 -12.92 4.58
N ASP A 4 -15.12 -11.68 4.82
CA ASP A 4 -14.23 -10.54 4.88
C ASP A 4 -13.12 -10.86 5.90
N PRO A 5 -11.83 -10.91 5.50
CA PRO A 5 -10.78 -11.30 6.42
C PRO A 5 -10.74 -10.30 7.58
N PRO A 6 -10.54 -10.76 8.83
CA PRO A 6 -10.45 -9.86 9.97
C PRO A 6 -9.40 -8.77 9.76
N ASP A 7 -9.68 -7.54 10.20
CA ASP A 7 -8.78 -6.37 10.06
C ASP A 7 -7.34 -6.63 10.51
N TRP A 8 -7.15 -7.45 11.55
CA TRP A 8 -5.82 -7.81 12.05
C TRP A 8 -5.02 -8.67 11.07
N TRP A 9 -5.70 -9.50 10.27
CA TRP A 9 -5.09 -10.34 9.24
C TRP A 9 -4.61 -9.50 8.05
N LYS A 10 -5.44 -8.54 7.61
CA LYS A 10 -5.11 -7.58 6.55
C LYS A 10 -3.90 -6.72 6.93
N ARG A 11 -3.86 -6.21 8.16
CA ARG A 11 -2.70 -5.47 8.72
C ARG A 11 -1.45 -6.33 8.84
N TRP A 12 -1.58 -7.59 9.22
CA TRP A 12 -0.46 -8.52 9.27
C TRP A 12 0.10 -8.82 7.87
N GLN A 13 -0.76 -9.03 6.88
CA GLN A 13 -0.36 -9.19 5.48
C GLN A 13 0.43 -7.98 4.96
N LEU A 14 -0.01 -6.75 5.27
CA LEU A 14 0.71 -5.52 4.90
C LEU A 14 2.12 -5.48 5.50
N ARG A 15 2.27 -5.84 6.79
CA ARG A 15 3.59 -5.93 7.45
C ARG A 15 4.48 -7.00 6.81
N MET A 16 3.92 -8.15 6.47
CA MET A 16 4.65 -9.23 5.77
C MET A 16 5.07 -8.78 4.36
N LEU A 17 4.18 -8.09 3.63
CA LEU A 17 4.52 -7.50 2.33
C LEU A 17 5.66 -6.50 2.47
N LYS A 18 5.62 -5.59 3.47
CA LYS A 18 6.71 -4.64 3.76
C LYS A 18 8.03 -5.36 4.08
N ARG A 19 8.01 -6.56 4.65
CA ARG A 19 9.25 -7.29 4.99
C ARG A 19 9.79 -8.17 3.86
N TRP A 20 9.01 -8.39 2.80
CA TRP A 20 9.42 -9.26 1.70
C TRP A 20 10.58 -8.64 0.88
N PRO A 21 11.65 -9.41 0.59
CA PRO A 21 12.74 -8.99 -0.31
C PRO A 21 12.26 -9.00 -1.77
N MET A 22 11.58 -7.92 -2.17
CA MET A 22 11.11 -7.68 -3.53
C MET A 22 11.64 -6.32 -4.00
N GLU A 23 11.82 -6.14 -5.31
CA GLU A 23 12.21 -4.83 -5.86
C GLU A 23 11.23 -3.73 -5.39
N PRO A 24 11.72 -2.60 -4.86
CA PRO A 24 10.87 -1.55 -4.29
C PRO A 24 9.74 -1.10 -5.22
N ARG A 25 10.02 -1.00 -6.53
CA ARG A 25 9.02 -0.61 -7.54
C ARG A 25 7.86 -1.59 -7.65
N LYS A 26 8.14 -2.89 -7.70
CA LYS A 26 7.11 -3.94 -7.80
C LYS A 26 6.28 -4.02 -6.53
N LYS A 27 6.94 -3.82 -5.39
CA LYS A 27 6.34 -3.78 -4.06
C LYS A 27 5.37 -2.62 -3.90
N ILE A 28 5.80 -1.40 -4.23
CA ILE A 28 4.96 -0.20 -4.25
C ILE A 28 3.73 -0.43 -5.12
N LYS A 29 3.92 -0.93 -6.36
CA LYS A 29 2.80 -1.20 -7.27
C LYS A 29 1.79 -2.19 -6.68
N ARG A 30 2.26 -3.25 -6.02
CA ARG A 30 1.39 -4.24 -5.37
C ARG A 30 0.60 -3.64 -4.21
N ILE A 31 1.25 -2.87 -3.34
CA ILE A 31 0.61 -2.22 -2.21
C ILE A 31 -0.42 -1.18 -2.69
N MET A 32 -0.12 -0.45 -3.77
CA MET A 32 -1.08 0.49 -4.37
C MET A 32 -2.33 -0.22 -4.90
N LEU A 33 -2.16 -1.32 -5.65
CA LEU A 33 -3.31 -2.08 -6.18
C LEU A 33 -4.19 -2.61 -5.04
N LEU A 34 -3.56 -3.06 -3.96
CA LEU A 34 -4.25 -3.55 -2.78
C LEU A 34 -4.99 -2.41 -2.04
N GLY A 35 -4.42 -1.21 -2.01
CA GLY A 35 -5.11 -0.01 -1.53
C GLY A 35 -6.28 0.42 -2.41
N ASP A 36 -6.13 0.35 -3.74
CA ASP A 36 -7.21 0.62 -4.71
C ASP A 36 -8.36 -0.39 -4.51
N GLU A 37 -8.05 -1.69 -4.27
CA GLU A 37 -9.03 -2.73 -3.93
C GLU A 37 -9.76 -2.41 -2.62
N TYR A 38 -9.04 -2.12 -1.53
CA TYR A 38 -9.68 -1.75 -0.26
C TYR A 38 -10.58 -0.52 -0.38
N ALA A 39 -10.18 0.48 -1.17
CA ALA A 39 -11.02 1.65 -1.45
C ALA A 39 -12.32 1.25 -2.18
N GLN A 40 -12.24 0.34 -3.15
CA GLN A 40 -13.42 -0.18 -3.86
C GLN A 40 -14.36 -0.98 -2.95
N HIS A 41 -13.81 -1.66 -1.94
CA HIS A 41 -14.57 -2.37 -0.92
C HIS A 41 -15.13 -1.45 0.19
N GLY A 42 -14.84 -0.15 0.17
CA GLY A 42 -15.28 0.81 1.18
C GLY A 42 -14.42 0.83 2.46
N GLU A 43 -13.28 0.14 2.44
CA GLU A 43 -12.32 0.06 3.55
C GLU A 43 -11.29 1.20 3.47
N GLU A 44 -11.76 2.43 3.62
CA GLU A 44 -10.95 3.64 3.45
C GLU A 44 -9.72 3.70 4.37
N GLU A 45 -9.83 3.25 5.63
CA GLU A 45 -8.69 3.24 6.55
C GLU A 45 -7.54 2.34 6.04
N LEU A 46 -7.86 1.17 5.51
CA LEU A 46 -6.88 0.23 4.98
C LEU A 46 -6.31 0.72 3.65
N ALA A 47 -7.13 1.35 2.80
CA ALA A 47 -6.67 1.99 1.58
C ALA A 47 -5.64 3.09 1.89
N GLN A 48 -5.94 3.97 2.85
CA GLN A 48 -5.01 5.02 3.29
C GLN A 48 -3.72 4.45 3.86
N GLU A 49 -3.80 3.38 4.66
CA GLU A 49 -2.63 2.70 5.20
C GLU A 49 -1.74 2.14 4.08
N CYS A 50 -2.34 1.55 3.03
CA CYS A 50 -1.62 1.08 1.85
C CYS A 50 -0.92 2.23 1.11
N TYR A 51 -1.59 3.37 0.91
CA TYR A 51 -0.98 4.52 0.25
C TYR A 51 0.19 5.09 1.06
N ARG A 52 0.05 5.19 2.39
CA ARG A 52 1.11 5.62 3.29
C ARG A 52 2.32 4.68 3.24
N LEU A 53 2.09 3.37 3.29
CA LEU A 53 3.14 2.35 3.13
C LEU A 53 3.85 2.45 1.79
N SER A 54 3.11 2.73 0.71
CA SER A 54 3.68 2.89 -0.62
C SER A 54 4.63 4.09 -0.72
N LEU A 55 4.30 5.18 -0.02
CA LEU A 55 5.15 6.38 0.10
C LEU A 55 6.40 6.09 0.92
N GLU A 56 6.27 5.45 2.08
CA GLU A 56 7.41 5.10 2.95
C GLU A 56 8.45 4.25 2.20
N ILE A 57 8.01 3.24 1.44
CA ILE A 57 8.91 2.41 0.64
C ILE A 57 9.57 3.21 -0.49
N ALA A 58 8.86 4.17 -1.10
CA ALA A 58 9.42 5.05 -2.11
C ALA A 58 10.53 5.96 -1.53
N GLU A 59 10.36 6.42 -0.30
CA GLU A 59 11.36 7.19 0.44
C GLU A 59 12.58 6.36 0.81
N GLU A 60 12.37 5.18 1.43
CA GLU A 60 13.43 4.25 1.81
C GLU A 60 14.30 3.83 0.61
N SER A 61 13.68 3.66 -0.57
CA SER A 61 14.38 3.25 -1.79
C SER A 61 15.05 4.39 -2.56
N ARG A 62 15.08 5.62 -2.02
CA ARG A 62 15.54 6.85 -2.71
C ARG A 62 14.89 7.03 -4.08
N ALA A 63 13.67 6.52 -4.24
CA ALA A 63 12.94 6.57 -5.50
C ALA A 63 12.20 7.91 -5.63
N VAL A 64 12.95 9.02 -5.64
CA VAL A 64 12.42 10.40 -5.57
C VAL A 64 11.39 10.68 -6.69
N HIS A 65 11.59 10.12 -7.88
CA HIS A 65 10.62 10.23 -8.98
C HIS A 65 9.31 9.47 -8.73
N LEU A 66 9.38 8.30 -8.10
CA LEU A 66 8.19 7.53 -7.73
C LEU A 66 7.43 8.21 -6.60
N ARG A 67 8.14 8.78 -5.61
CA ARG A 67 7.51 9.56 -4.54
C ARG A 67 6.70 10.73 -5.06
N LYS A 68 7.28 11.58 -5.92
CA LYS A 68 6.54 12.72 -6.52
C LYS A 68 5.28 12.28 -7.24
N LYS A 69 5.30 11.11 -7.90
CA LYS A 69 4.15 10.56 -8.61
C LYS A 69 3.06 10.05 -7.66
N LEU A 70 3.45 9.48 -6.52
CA LEU A 70 2.53 9.07 -5.46
C LEU A 70 1.92 10.28 -4.75
N GLU A 71 2.75 11.28 -4.39
CA GLU A 71 2.30 12.52 -3.76
C GLU A 71 1.25 13.24 -4.61
N GLN A 72 1.43 13.32 -5.93
CA GLN A 72 0.44 13.91 -6.84
C GLN A 72 -0.87 13.12 -6.93
N ARG A 73 -0.82 11.80 -6.72
CA ARG A 73 -2.00 10.92 -6.85
C ARG A 73 -2.81 10.85 -5.56
N PHE A 74 -2.17 11.02 -4.41
CA PHE A 74 -2.76 10.80 -3.08
C PHE A 74 -2.77 12.05 -2.20
N GLN A 75 -2.63 13.23 -2.80
CA GLN A 75 -2.75 14.49 -2.10
C GLN A 75 -4.16 14.59 -1.46
N PRO A 76 -4.28 14.84 -0.14
CA PRO A 76 -5.57 15.15 0.47
C PRO A 76 -6.14 16.48 -0.04
#